data_AF-A0A377AX98-F1
#
_entry.id   AF-A0A377AX98-F1
#
_cell.length_a   1.000
_cell.length_b   1.000
_cell.length_c   1.000
_cell.angle_alpha   90.00
_cell.angle_beta   90.00
_cell.angle_gamma   90.00
#
_symmetry.space_group_name_H-M   'P 1'
#
loop_
_entity.id
_entity.type
_entity.pdbx_description
1 polymer ?
#
loop_
_entity_poly.entity_id
_entity_poly.type
_entity_poly.pdbx_seq_one_letter_code
_entity_poly.pdbx_strand_id
1 'polypeptide(L)'
;MTSLVVPGLDTLRQWLDDLGMSFFECDNCQALHLPHMQNFDGVFDAKIDLIDNTILFSAMAEVPTFSRIAAGADLSAINAIR
;
A
#
# COMPACT_ATOMS: atom_id res chain seq x y z
N MET A 1 26.93 -8.03 3.83
CA MET A 1 26.34 -9.10 3.00
C MET A 1 24.83 -8.92 3.03
N THR A 2 24.19 -8.78 1.88
CA THR A 2 22.72 -8.73 1.79
C THR A 2 22.19 -10.17 1.86
N SER A 3 21.33 -10.46 2.83
CA SER A 3 20.70 -11.77 2.98
C SER A 3 19.53 -11.89 2.01
N LEU A 4 19.46 -12.99 1.26
CA LEU A 4 18.29 -13.31 0.44
C LEU A 4 17.32 -14.12 1.31
N VAL A 5 16.30 -13.45 1.83
CA VAL A 5 15.28 -14.04 2.71
C VAL A 5 13.96 -14.07 1.97
N VAL A 6 13.18 -15.14 2.14
CA VAL A 6 11.76 -15.15 1.76
C VAL A 6 10.99 -14.46 2.89
N PRO A 7 10.51 -13.22 2.72
CA PRO A 7 9.93 -12.47 3.82
C PRO A 7 8.56 -13.03 4.19
N GLY A 8 8.35 -13.23 5.50
CA GLY A 8 7.02 -13.35 6.08
C GLY A 8 6.51 -12.00 6.57
N LEU A 9 5.29 -11.97 7.10
CA LEU A 9 4.71 -10.73 7.65
C LEU A 9 5.55 -10.19 8.83
N ASP A 10 6.12 -11.05 9.68
CA ASP A 10 7.00 -10.65 10.79
C ASP A 10 8.29 -9.99 10.28
N THR A 11 8.82 -10.48 9.16
CA THR A 11 10.01 -9.89 8.53
C THR A 11 9.70 -8.49 8.01
N LEU A 12 8.52 -8.30 7.41
CA LEU A 12 8.08 -6.98 6.94
C LEU A 12 7.91 -5.99 8.09
N ARG A 13 7.34 -6.43 9.23
CA ARG A 13 7.23 -5.58 10.44
C ARG A 13 8.59 -5.10 10.90
N GLN A 14 9.56 -6.01 11.05
CA GLN A 14 10.91 -5.65 11.44
C GLN A 14 11.56 -4.68 10.45
N TRP A 15 11.37 -4.90 9.14
CA TRP A 15 11.90 -3.99 8.12
C TRP A 15 11.26 -2.60 8.18
N LEU A 16 9.97 -2.50 8.47
CA LEU A 16 9.31 -1.20 8.66
C LEU A 16 9.84 -0.49 9.92
N ASP A 17 10.03 -1.21 11.02
CA ASP A 17 10.64 -0.68 12.25
C ASP A 17 12.08 -0.22 12.04
N ASP A 18 12.89 -1.00 11.31
CA ASP A 18 14.28 -0.66 10.98
C ASP A 18 14.35 0.61 10.10
N LEU A 19 13.33 0.84 9.27
CA LEU A 19 13.17 2.06 8.47
C LEU A 19 12.56 3.22 9.26
N GLY A 20 12.16 3.00 10.52
CA GLY A 20 11.50 4.00 11.35
C GLY A 20 10.10 4.39 10.85
N MET A 21 9.45 3.54 10.05
CA MET A 21 8.11 3.79 9.55
C MET A 21 7.07 3.23 10.52
N SER A 22 6.13 4.07 10.94
CA SER A 22 4.99 3.62 11.72
C SER A 22 4.04 2.79 10.87
N PHE A 23 3.55 1.69 11.45
CA PHE A 23 2.50 0.88 10.87
C PHE A 23 1.44 0.53 11.92
N PHE A 24 0.24 0.19 11.47
CA PHE A 24 -0.80 -0.38 12.33
C PHE A 24 -1.38 -1.65 11.69
N GLU A 25 -1.82 -2.57 12.54
CA GLU A 25 -2.48 -3.80 12.13
C GLU A 25 -3.94 -3.75 12.54
N CYS A 26 -4.82 -4.23 11.67
CA CYS A 26 -6.24 -4.28 11.93
C CYS A 26 -6.68 -5.72 12.26
N ASP A 27 -7.60 -5.91 13.20
CA ASP A 27 -8.08 -7.26 13.59
C ASP A 27 -8.84 -7.98 12.45
N ASN A 28 -9.22 -7.25 11.41
CA ASN A 28 -10.03 -7.71 10.30
C ASN A 28 -9.21 -8.03 9.03
N CYS A 29 -7.90 -7.77 9.01
CA CYS A 29 -7.07 -7.87 7.82
C CYS A 29 -5.65 -8.35 8.17
N GLN A 30 -5.04 -9.14 7.28
CA GLN A 30 -3.63 -9.51 7.38
C GLN A 30 -2.75 -8.54 6.59
N ALA A 31 -2.81 -7.26 6.96
CA ALA A 31 -2.13 -6.17 6.27
C ALA A 31 -1.46 -5.20 7.25
N LEU A 32 -0.36 -4.59 6.82
CA LEU A 32 0.34 -3.55 7.57
C LEU A 32 -0.08 -2.19 6.99
N HIS A 33 -0.95 -1.47 7.70
CA HIS A 33 -1.42 -0.16 7.28
C HIS A 33 -0.40 0.93 7.63
N LEU A 34 -0.25 1.91 6.75
CA LEU A 34 0.75 2.98 6.84
C LEU A 34 0.07 4.34 7.07
N PRO A 35 -0.09 4.79 8.33
CA PRO A 35 -0.80 6.03 8.63
C PRO A 35 -0.10 7.26 8.04
N HIS A 36 1.23 7.22 7.86
CA HIS A 36 1.98 8.31 7.23
C HIS A 36 1.47 8.65 5.82
N MET A 37 0.92 7.68 5.09
CA MET A 37 0.42 7.92 3.73
C MET A 37 -0.87 8.74 3.70
N GLN A 38 -1.60 8.85 4.82
CA GLN A 38 -2.78 9.70 4.92
C GLN A 38 -2.42 11.20 4.97
N ASN A 39 -1.15 11.56 5.07
CA ASN A 39 -0.68 12.93 4.93
C ASN A 39 -0.75 13.44 3.47
N PHE A 40 -0.95 12.54 2.50
CA PHE A 40 -1.12 12.91 1.09
C PHE A 40 -2.60 13.13 0.78
N ASP A 41 -2.93 14.29 0.21
CA ASP A 41 -4.31 14.65 -0.13
C ASP A 41 -4.97 13.60 -1.04
N GLY A 42 -6.15 13.15 -0.62
CA GLY A 42 -6.96 12.16 -1.33
C GLY A 42 -6.64 10.70 -1.00
N VAL A 43 -5.57 10.40 -0.25
CA VAL A 43 -5.31 9.04 0.25
C VAL A 43 -6.19 8.78 1.46
N PHE A 44 -7.11 7.83 1.32
CA PHE A 44 -7.98 7.38 2.40
C PHE A 44 -7.25 6.37 3.30
N ASP A 45 -6.57 5.40 2.70
CA ASP A 45 -5.80 4.37 3.41
C ASP A 45 -4.67 3.86 2.51
N ALA A 46 -3.59 3.39 3.12
CA ALA A 46 -2.51 2.71 2.41
C ALA A 46 -1.98 1.57 3.26
N LYS A 47 -1.63 0.47 2.59
CA LYS A 47 -1.24 -0.75 3.28
C LYS A 47 -0.29 -1.60 2.45
N ILE A 48 0.44 -2.45 3.17
CA ILE A 48 1.30 -3.49 2.62
C ILE A 48 0.63 -4.83 2.92
N ASP A 49 0.29 -5.57 1.87
CA ASP A 49 -0.19 -6.93 1.93
C ASP A 49 0.91 -7.89 1.45
N LEU A 50 0.91 -9.13 1.96
CA LEU A 50 1.75 -10.21 1.46
C LEU A 50 0.85 -11.31 0.88
N ILE A 51 0.80 -11.39 -0.45
CA ILE A 51 -0.09 -12.31 -1.18
C ILE A 51 0.78 -13.16 -2.10
N ASP A 52 0.70 -14.50 -1.99
CA ASP A 52 1.45 -15.44 -2.82
C ASP A 52 2.95 -15.09 -2.95
N ASN A 53 3.61 -14.84 -1.80
CA ASN A 53 5.02 -14.41 -1.72
C ASN A 53 5.34 -13.09 -2.44
N THR A 54 4.34 -12.30 -2.81
CA THR A 54 4.47 -10.99 -3.42
C THR A 54 4.07 -9.90 -2.42
N ILE A 55 4.95 -8.92 -2.24
CA ILE A 55 4.66 -7.74 -1.43
C ILE A 55 3.83 -6.79 -2.30
N LEU A 56 2.59 -6.52 -1.90
CA LEU A 56 1.71 -5.57 -2.56
C LEU A 56 1.61 -4.30 -1.71
N PHE A 57 2.18 -3.21 -2.21
CA PHE A 57 1.94 -1.88 -1.68
C PHE A 57 0.73 -1.28 -2.38
N SER A 58 -0.33 -0.98 -1.63
CA SER A 58 -1.55 -0.39 -2.17
C SER A 58 -1.93 0.88 -1.44
N ALA A 59 -2.36 1.89 -2.19
CA ALA A 59 -2.96 3.11 -1.65
C ALA A 59 -4.36 3.25 -2.24
N MET A 60 -5.32 3.62 -1.41
CA MET A 60 -6.73 3.73 -1.73
C MET A 60 -7.16 5.19 -1.63
N ALA A 61 -7.86 5.65 -2.66
CA ALA A 61 -8.46 6.97 -2.73
C ALA A 61 -9.94 6.84 -3.08
N GLU A 62 -10.80 7.63 -2.44
CA GLU A 62 -12.21 7.65 -2.77
C GLU A 62 -12.44 8.49 -4.03
N VAL A 63 -13.12 7.90 -5.02
CA VAL A 63 -13.44 8.59 -6.28
C VAL A 63 -14.88 9.08 -6.23
N PRO A 64 -15.12 10.40 -6.37
CA PRO A 64 -16.48 10.95 -6.41
C PRO A 64 -17.32 10.33 -7.53
N THR A 65 -18.61 10.07 -7.27
CA THR A 65 -19.50 9.39 -8.22
C THR A 65 -19.54 10.06 -9.60
N PHE A 66 -19.46 11.39 -9.65
CA PHE A 66 -19.50 12.15 -10.90
C PHE A 66 -18.22 12.05 -11.74
N SER A 67 -17.07 11.72 -11.14
CA SER A 67 -15.78 11.63 -11.84
C SER A 67 -15.37 10.19 -12.19
N ARG A 68 -16.14 9.17 -11.77
CA ARG A 68 -15.80 7.75 -11.99
C ARG A 68 -15.62 7.37 -13.46
N ILE A 69 -16.46 7.89 -14.37
CA ILE A 69 -16.35 7.59 -15.81
C ILE A 69 -15.09 8.22 -16.41
N ALA A 70 -14.81 9.48 -16.04
CA ALA A 70 -13.60 10.17 -16.47
C ALA A 70 -12.35 9.48 -15.94
N ALA A 71 -12.31 9.18 -14.64
CA ALA A 71 -11.21 8.44 -14.03
C ALA A 71 -11.00 7.07 -14.69
N GLY A 72 -12.08 6.36 -15.04
CA GLY A 72 -12.02 5.09 -15.77
C GLY A 72 -11.42 5.21 -17.17
N ALA A 73 -11.73 6.29 -17.89
CA ALA A 73 -11.14 6.55 -19.21
C ALA A 73 -9.63 6.85 -19.12
N ASP A 74 -9.19 7.53 -18.06
CA ASP A 74 -7.80 7.92 -17.86
C ASP A 74 -6.90 6.81 -17.29
N LEU A 75 -7.45 5.66 -16.86
CA LEU A 75 -6.67 4.56 -16.28
C LEU A 75 -5.52 4.09 -17.19
N SER A 76 -5.73 4.04 -18.50
CA SER A 76 -4.69 3.62 -19.44
C SER A 76 -3.54 4.62 -19.48
N ALA A 77 -3.85 5.92 -19.44
CA ALA A 77 -2.84 6.96 -19.38
C ALA A 77 -2.08 6.89 -18.06
N ILE A 78 -2.79 6.79 -16.93
CA ILE A 78 -2.20 6.70 -15.58
C ILE A 78 -1.24 5.51 -15.50
N ASN A 79 -1.63 4.33 -15.98
CA ASN A 79 -0.81 3.12 -15.95
C ASN A 79 0.35 3.13 -16.95
N ALA A 80 0.31 3.98 -17.97
CA ALA A 80 1.35 4.10 -18.98
C ALA A 80 2.38 5.20 -18.66
N ILE A 81 2.15 6.02 -17.62
CA ILE A 81 3.15 6.99 -17.15
C ILE A 81 4.36 6.18 -16.67
N ARG A 82 5.45 6.29 -17.43
CA ARG A 82 6.72 5.62 -17.20
C ARG A 82 7.76 6.62 -16.71
#